data_AF-A0A2S5ZZG5-F1
#
_entry.id   AF-A0A2S5ZZG5-F1
#
_cell.length_a   1.000
_cell.length_b   1.000
_cell.length_c   1.000
_cell.angle_alpha   90.00
_cell.angle_beta   90.00
_cell.angle_gamma   90.00
#
_symmetry.space_group_name_H-M   'P 1'
#
loop_
_entity.id
_entity.type
_entity.pdbx_description
1 polymer ?
#
loop_
_entity_poly.entity_id
_entity_poly.type
_entity_poly.pdbx_seq_one_letter_code
_entity_poly.pdbx_strand_id
1 'polypeptide(L)'
;MQDELVLPQPQAGSMRGGRTIMVQQVCPGHLADHGMLVFDPVAYVLVLDALGHPGPADPSRVDRSVCGQATLPGFDPAGSTKFTNTMSALMFGLLDTRNWVPADKPLPAYAELFDR
;
A
#
# COMPACT_ATOMS: atom_id res chain seq x y z
N MET A 1 8.28 -6.40 8.28
CA MET A 1 6.86 -6.00 8.39
C MET A 1 6.82 -4.77 9.27
N GLN A 2 6.52 -3.62 8.69
CA GLN A 2 6.56 -2.34 9.40
C GLN A 2 5.42 -1.41 8.99
N ASP A 3 4.34 -1.96 8.41
CA ASP A 3 3.10 -1.19 8.32
C ASP A 3 2.68 -0.83 9.74
N GLU A 4 2.75 0.46 10.02
CA GLU A 4 2.54 1.08 11.32
C GLU A 4 1.06 1.42 11.55
N LEU A 5 0.23 1.34 10.51
CA LEU A 5 -1.16 1.77 10.54
C LEU A 5 -2.13 0.59 10.41
N VAL A 6 -1.87 -0.34 9.48
CA VAL A 6 -2.76 -1.46 9.16
C VAL A 6 -2.12 -2.78 9.57
N LEU A 7 -2.69 -3.37 10.63
CA LEU A 7 -2.17 -4.57 11.28
C LEU A 7 -3.29 -5.62 11.50
N PRO A 8 -2.96 -6.94 11.52
CA PRO A 8 -1.66 -7.53 11.22
C PRO A 8 -1.48 -7.81 9.72
N GLN A 9 -0.31 -7.49 9.17
CA GLN A 9 0.13 -7.95 7.85
C GLN A 9 0.70 -9.38 7.86
N PRO A 10 0.58 -10.14 6.76
CA PRO A 10 -0.14 -9.81 5.52
C PRO A 10 -1.67 -9.95 5.60
N GLN A 11 -2.21 -10.42 6.73
CA GLN A 11 -3.61 -10.83 6.83
C GLN A 11 -4.59 -9.68 6.52
N ALA A 12 -4.31 -8.48 7.02
CA ALA A 12 -5.13 -7.29 6.79
C ALA A 12 -5.19 -6.87 5.31
N GLY A 13 -4.12 -7.13 4.54
CA GLY A 13 -4.08 -6.90 3.09
C GLY A 13 -4.44 -8.12 2.24
N SER A 14 -4.93 -9.20 2.84
CA SER A 14 -5.23 -10.46 2.14
C SER A 14 -6.68 -10.54 1.68
N MET A 15 -6.90 -11.05 0.46
CA MET A 15 -8.24 -11.27 -0.07
C MET A 15 -8.38 -12.65 -0.73
N ARG A 16 -9.56 -13.26 -0.62
CA ARG A 16 -9.84 -14.57 -1.24
C ARG A 16 -9.78 -14.44 -2.77
N GLY A 17 -9.02 -15.32 -3.40
CA GLY A 17 -8.81 -15.30 -4.86
C GLY A 17 -7.79 -14.26 -5.33
N GLY A 18 -7.28 -13.42 -4.43
CA GLY A 18 -6.15 -12.52 -4.70
C GLY A 18 -4.81 -13.18 -4.40
N ARG A 19 -3.74 -12.55 -4.88
CA ARG A 19 -2.36 -12.89 -4.54
C ARG A 19 -1.77 -11.77 -3.69
N THR A 20 -1.57 -12.05 -2.41
CA THR A 20 -0.92 -11.13 -1.49
C THR A 20 0.58 -11.37 -1.51
N ILE A 21 1.34 -10.30 -1.75
CA ILE A 21 2.80 -10.32 -1.82
C ILE A 21 3.34 -9.26 -0.87
N MET A 22 4.17 -9.69 0.07
CA MET A 22 4.93 -8.77 0.90
C MET A 22 6.18 -8.36 0.13
N VAL A 23 6.54 -7.07 0.12
CA VAL A 23 7.79 -6.60 -0.50
C VAL A 23 9.03 -7.33 0.09
N GLN A 24 8.94 -7.79 1.34
CA GLN A 24 9.98 -8.59 1.98
C GLN A 24 10.15 -10.00 1.42
N GLN A 25 9.19 -10.51 0.63
CA GLN A 25 9.34 -11.77 -0.10
C GLN A 25 10.30 -11.63 -1.29
N VAL A 26 10.39 -10.43 -1.88
CA VAL A 26 11.38 -10.11 -2.92
C VAL A 26 12.70 -9.69 -2.26
N CYS A 27 12.62 -8.77 -1.29
CA CYS A 27 13.76 -8.16 -0.62
C CYS A 27 13.71 -8.41 0.90
N PRO A 28 14.27 -9.51 1.41
CA PRO A 28 14.27 -9.81 2.85
C PRO A 28 14.87 -8.67 3.68
N GLY A 29 14.15 -8.25 4.72
CA GLY A 29 14.57 -7.13 5.58
C GLY A 29 14.24 -5.74 5.03
N HIS A 30 13.67 -5.63 3.82
CA HIS A 30 13.28 -4.35 3.23
C HIS A 30 12.28 -3.59 4.10
N LEU A 31 12.56 -2.30 4.28
CA LEU A 31 11.78 -1.41 5.12
C LEU A 31 10.76 -0.67 4.25
N ALA A 32 9.49 -0.97 4.46
CA ALA A 32 8.37 -0.22 3.89
C ALA A 32 7.32 -0.01 4.98
N ASP A 33 6.97 1.25 5.19
CA ASP A 33 5.87 1.70 6.06
C ASP A 33 4.59 1.86 5.21
N HIS A 34 3.47 2.22 5.84
CA HIS A 34 2.17 2.30 5.16
C HIS A 34 2.18 3.30 4.00
N GLY A 35 2.76 4.49 4.21
CA GLY A 35 2.79 5.56 3.21
C GLY A 35 3.86 5.34 2.14
N MET A 36 5.03 4.84 2.53
CA MET A 36 6.16 4.56 1.66
C MET A 36 5.85 3.50 0.62
N LEU A 37 4.95 2.55 0.92
CA LEU A 37 4.56 1.50 -0.01
C LEU A 37 4.08 2.04 -1.37
N VAL A 38 3.49 3.24 -1.40
CA VAL A 38 2.97 3.88 -2.63
C VAL A 38 4.08 4.25 -3.61
N PHE A 39 5.28 4.54 -3.13
CA PHE A 39 6.44 4.89 -3.96
C PHE A 39 7.62 3.93 -3.78
N ASP A 40 7.33 2.73 -3.30
CA ASP A 40 8.30 1.66 -3.06
C ASP A 40 8.77 1.03 -4.39
N PRO A 41 10.08 0.95 -4.67
CA PRO A 41 10.59 0.36 -5.91
C PRO A 41 10.22 -1.11 -6.10
N VAL A 42 10.17 -1.89 -5.01
CA VAL A 42 9.81 -3.32 -5.04
C VAL A 42 8.33 -3.47 -5.38
N ALA A 43 7.46 -2.67 -4.75
CA ALA A 43 6.03 -2.64 -5.05
C ALA A 43 5.80 -2.22 -6.51
N TYR A 44 6.52 -1.21 -7.00
CA TYR A 44 6.42 -0.73 -8.37
C TYR A 44 6.73 -1.82 -9.40
N VAL A 45 7.85 -2.55 -9.26
CA VAL A 45 8.19 -3.62 -10.22
C VAL A 45 7.25 -4.81 -10.12
N LEU A 46 6.71 -5.12 -8.93
CA LEU A 46 5.66 -6.14 -8.78
C LEU A 46 4.37 -5.72 -9.51
N VAL A 47 3.98 -4.45 -9.43
CA VAL A 47 2.82 -3.94 -10.19
C VAL A 47 3.07 -4.02 -11.69
N LEU A 48 4.26 -3.62 -12.17
CA LEU A 48 4.60 -3.77 -13.58
C LEU A 48 4.62 -5.23 -14.03
N ASP A 49 5.09 -6.15 -13.18
CA ASP A 49 5.05 -7.58 -13.46
C ASP A 49 3.62 -8.10 -13.58
N ALA A 50 2.70 -7.70 -12.70
CA ALA A 50 1.28 -8.05 -12.81
C ALA A 50 0.64 -7.49 -14.09
N LEU A 51 0.94 -6.24 -14.46
CA LEU A 51 0.39 -5.61 -15.65
C LEU A 51 0.95 -6.21 -16.95
N GLY A 52 2.19 -6.70 -16.91
CA GLY A 52 2.89 -7.27 -18.06
C GLY A 52 2.60 -8.75 -18.32
N HIS A 53 1.91 -9.45 -17.41
CA HIS A 53 1.72 -10.90 -17.50
C HIS A 53 0.28 -11.33 -17.24
N PRO A 54 -0.16 -12.47 -17.79
CA PRO A 54 -1.42 -13.08 -17.39
C PRO A 54 -1.41 -13.47 -15.91
N GLY A 55 -2.41 -12.98 -15.16
CA GLY A 55 -2.58 -13.31 -13.74
C GLY A 55 -1.90 -12.31 -12.80
N PRO A 56 -1.70 -12.68 -11.52
CA PRO A 56 -1.08 -11.80 -10.54
C PRO A 56 0.44 -11.69 -10.75
N ALA A 57 1.03 -10.72 -10.06
CA ALA A 57 2.48 -10.63 -9.92
C ALA A 57 3.08 -11.93 -9.38
N ASP A 58 4.30 -12.22 -9.78
CA ASP A 58 5.10 -13.33 -9.28
C ASP A 58 6.46 -12.84 -8.80
N PRO A 59 6.75 -12.91 -7.48
CA PRO A 59 8.02 -12.51 -6.93
C PRO A 59 9.25 -13.17 -7.60
N SER A 60 9.11 -14.37 -8.16
CA SER A 60 10.26 -15.03 -8.82
C SER A 60 10.60 -14.45 -10.19
N ARG A 61 9.73 -13.63 -10.79
CA ARG A 61 10.01 -12.92 -12.05
C ARG A 61 10.73 -11.59 -11.83
N VAL A 62 10.78 -11.10 -10.59
CA VAL A 62 11.39 -9.81 -10.25
C VAL A 62 12.89 -9.96 -10.00
N ASP A 63 13.69 -9.13 -10.69
CA ASP A 63 15.12 -9.02 -10.42
C ASP A 63 15.38 -8.37 -9.05
N ARG A 64 16.19 -9.05 -8.23
CA ARG A 64 16.55 -8.60 -6.87
C ARG A 64 17.46 -7.37 -6.86
N SER A 65 17.98 -6.94 -8.00
CA SER A 65 18.67 -5.65 -8.12
C SER A 65 17.79 -4.46 -7.66
N VAL A 66 16.46 -4.60 -7.71
CA VAL A 66 15.51 -3.61 -7.19
C VAL A 66 15.68 -3.33 -5.69
N CYS A 67 16.20 -4.28 -4.90
CA CYS A 67 16.38 -4.11 -3.46
C CYS A 67 17.41 -3.02 -3.10
N GLY A 68 18.26 -2.61 -4.06
CA GLY A 68 19.21 -1.51 -3.89
C GLY A 68 18.72 -0.16 -4.42
N GLN A 69 17.50 -0.09 -4.96
CA GLN A 69 16.96 1.15 -5.51
C GLN A 69 16.34 2.00 -4.40
N ALA A 70 16.68 3.29 -4.38
CA ALA A 70 16.13 4.24 -3.42
C ALA A 70 14.86 4.95 -3.95
N THR A 71 14.70 5.01 -5.28
CA THR A 71 13.64 5.76 -5.94
C THR A 71 13.10 5.02 -7.14
N LEU A 72 11.88 5.38 -7.56
CA LEU A 72 11.26 4.87 -8.77
C LEU A 72 11.96 5.39 -10.04
N PRO A 73 11.89 4.65 -11.16
CA PRO A 73 12.27 5.17 -12.47
C PRO A 73 11.53 6.48 -12.79
N GLY A 74 12.27 7.50 -13.21
CA GLY A 74 11.69 8.81 -13.53
C GLY A 74 11.27 9.65 -12.32
N PHE A 75 11.75 9.31 -11.11
CA PHE A 75 11.51 10.13 -9.91
C PHE A 75 11.95 11.57 -10.14
N ASP A 76 11.00 12.50 -9.98
CA ASP A 76 11.22 13.94 -10.03
C ASP A 76 11.37 14.48 -8.59
N PRO A 77 12.58 14.87 -8.17
CA PRO A 77 12.79 15.43 -6.84
C PRO A 77 11.96 16.69 -6.60
N ALA A 78 11.69 17.52 -7.61
CA ALA A 78 10.85 18.71 -7.47
C ALA A 78 9.36 18.34 -7.32
N GLY A 79 8.94 17.23 -7.92
CA GLY A 79 7.62 16.64 -7.76
C GLY A 79 7.32 16.18 -6.34
N SER A 80 8.35 15.86 -5.54
CA SER A 80 8.19 15.43 -4.14
C SER A 80 7.42 16.45 -3.29
N THR A 81 7.54 17.75 -3.56
CA THR A 81 6.81 18.80 -2.85
C THR A 81 5.30 18.68 -3.03
N LYS A 82 4.83 18.22 -4.19
CA LYS A 82 3.40 17.97 -4.43
C LYS A 82 2.90 16.78 -3.60
N PHE A 83 3.70 15.72 -3.52
CA PHE A 83 3.39 14.57 -2.68
C PHE A 83 3.30 14.95 -1.20
N THR A 84 4.26 15.76 -0.71
CA THR A 84 4.24 16.30 0.66
C THR A 84 2.97 17.10 0.93
N ASN A 85 2.50 17.92 -0.02
CA ASN A 85 1.24 18.65 0.12
C ASN A 85 0.03 17.72 0.23
N THR A 86 -0.04 16.67 -0.61
CA THR A 86 -1.12 15.68 -0.56
C THR A 86 -1.13 14.93 0.77
N MET A 87 0.03 14.46 1.25
CA MET A 87 0.15 13.80 2.54
C MET A 87 -0.19 14.72 3.71
N SER A 88 0.24 15.99 3.64
CA SER A 88 -0.13 16.98 4.65
C SER A 88 -1.64 17.18 4.70
N ALA A 89 -2.30 17.34 3.55
CA ALA A 89 -3.75 17.50 3.47
C ALA A 89 -4.50 16.26 4.02
N LEU A 90 -4.02 15.06 3.71
CA LEU A 90 -4.55 13.81 4.28
C LEU A 90 -4.45 13.82 5.81
N MET A 91 -3.28 14.12 6.36
CA MET A 91 -3.04 14.13 7.80
C MET A 91 -3.88 15.21 8.50
N PHE A 92 -3.93 16.43 7.96
CA PHE A 92 -4.78 17.48 8.52
C PHE A 92 -6.26 17.10 8.47
N GLY A 93 -6.72 16.43 7.41
CA GLY A 93 -8.09 15.92 7.33
C GLY A 93 -8.39 14.86 8.38
N LEU A 94 -7.49 13.89 8.57
CA LEU A 94 -7.64 12.83 9.58
C LEU A 94 -7.62 13.38 11.01
N LEU A 95 -6.82 14.42 11.27
CA LEU A 95 -6.67 15.02 12.60
C LEU A 95 -7.71 16.13 12.88
N ASP A 96 -8.52 16.53 11.90
CA ASP A 96 -9.59 17.51 12.12
C ASP A 96 -10.75 16.88 12.91
N THR A 97 -10.69 17.07 14.23
CA THR A 97 -11.68 16.53 15.17
C THR A 97 -13.10 17.02 14.93
N ARG A 98 -13.30 18.09 14.15
CA ARG A 98 -14.65 18.54 13.73
C ARG A 98 -15.34 17.52 12.82
N ASN A 99 -14.57 16.67 12.13
CA ASN A 99 -15.07 15.62 11.25
C ASN A 99 -15.18 14.26 11.97
N TRP A 100 -14.79 14.17 13.24
CA TRP A 100 -14.84 12.92 13.98
C TRP A 100 -16.28 12.60 14.36
N VAL A 101 -16.68 11.36 14.09
CA VAL A 101 -17.96 10.81 14.51
C VAL A 101 -17.74 9.84 15.67
N PRO A 102 -18.65 9.78 16.64
CA PRO A 102 -18.46 8.94 17.84
C PRO A 102 -18.61 7.44 17.56
N ALA A 103 -19.17 7.08 16.40
CA ALA A 103 -19.36 5.71 15.96
C ALA A 103 -19.44 5.65 14.43
N ASP A 104 -19.19 4.45 13.89
CA ASP A 104 -19.37 4.18 12.48
C ASP A 104 -20.83 4.34 12.05
N LYS A 105 -21.02 4.66 10.77
CA LYS A 105 -22.35 4.77 10.18
C LYS A 105 -23.03 3.38 10.14
N PRO A 106 -24.35 3.29 10.36
CA PRO A 106 -25.09 2.04 10.14
C PRO A 106 -24.86 1.49 8.74
N LEU A 107 -24.81 0.16 8.63
CA LEU A 107 -24.71 -0.52 7.35
C LEU A 107 -25.90 -0.17 6.45
N PRO A 108 -25.70 -0.02 5.13
CA PRO A 108 -26.81 0.13 4.21
C PRO A 108 -27.66 -1.15 4.17
N ALA A 109 -28.96 -1.03 3.85
CA ALA A 109 -29.92 -2.14 3.91
C ALA A 109 -29.49 -3.41 3.15
N TYR A 110 -28.79 -3.28 2.02
CA TYR A 110 -28.29 -4.43 1.26
C TYR A 110 -27.13 -5.18 1.93
N ALA A 111 -26.49 -4.58 2.94
CA ALA A 111 -25.34 -5.11 3.66
C ALA A 111 -25.69 -5.62 5.08
N GLU A 112 -26.82 -5.20 5.66
CA GLU A 112 -27.27 -5.61 7.01
C GLU A 112 -27.38 -7.13 7.18
N LEU A 113 -27.64 -7.86 6.09
CA LEU A 113 -27.75 -9.33 6.10
C LEU A 113 -26.43 -10.03 6.43
N PHE A 114 -25.29 -9.33 6.30
CA PHE A 114 -23.95 -9.86 6.56
C PHE A 114 -23.40 -9.49 7.93
N ASP A 115 -24.17 -8.77 8.75
CA ASP A 115 -23.79 -8.31 10.10
C ASP A 115 -24.19 -9.30 11.22
N ARG A 116 -24.39 -10.58 10.88
CA ARG A 116 -24.86 -11.62 11.81
C ARG A 116 -23.82 -12.72 12.01
#